data_AF-A0A1W9WRD6-F1
#
_entry.id   AF-A0A1W9WRD6-F1
#
_cell.length_a   1.000
_cell.length_b   1.000
_cell.length_c   1.000
_cell.angle_alpha   90.00
_cell.angle_beta   90.00
_cell.angle_gamma   90.00
#
_symmetry.space_group_name_H-M   'P 1'
#
loop_
_entity.id
_entity.type
_entity.pdbx_description
1 polymer ?
#
loop_
_entity_poly.entity_id
_entity_poly.type
_entity_poly.pdbx_seq_one_letter_code
_entity_poly.pdbx_strand_id
1 'polypeptide(L)'
;MKKGFIKYTGYIIYAILVTVVLLYYHFPSKALQSHLVRMADRMDPGIIFSVRSLDPSFPPGLRLQKPVFSLKEHPETAFFEAQHLSINPGIGSLILGNATWFFDAQAYGGTINGHIQSGENDKIDGLSLSLKNVRIHEYAFLPQFGVGDFAGNLKGNITYKGSPDRIVQGDGDGDILISEGKIDLINPFLGLETIPFGKLNVRFTLKKGTINLTSVSLDGKGFQGSISGTIRLNRIMDRSRLNLRGTIEPNAAFLETLKGGPALLSLFGGGQKDSKRSFVIQGTFRSPKFRFT
;
A
#
# COMPACT_ATOMS: atom_id res chain seq x y z
N MET A 1 -46.85 30.16 22.50
CA MET A 1 -46.56 29.05 21.57
C MET A 1 -45.17 28.39 21.72
N LYS A 2 -44.32 28.72 22.74
CA LYS A 2 -42.95 28.15 22.87
C LYS A 2 -42.80 26.92 23.78
N LYS A 3 -43.71 26.68 24.74
CA LYS A 3 -43.58 25.59 25.74
C LYS A 3 -43.96 24.19 25.23
N GLY A 4 -44.83 24.10 24.21
CA GLY A 4 -45.21 22.82 23.61
C GLY A 4 -44.08 22.23 22.77
N PHE A 5 -43.44 23.05 21.93
CA PHE A 5 -42.35 22.65 21.04
C PHE A 5 -41.19 21.99 21.80
N ILE A 6 -40.75 22.55 22.93
CA ILE A 6 -39.66 22.00 23.76
C ILE A 6 -39.97 20.59 24.28
N LYS A 7 -41.23 20.31 24.63
CA LYS A 7 -41.64 18.97 25.10
C LYS A 7 -41.57 17.94 23.97
N TYR A 8 -42.07 18.30 22.78
CA TYR A 8 -42.00 17.41 21.61
C TYR A 8 -40.56 17.18 21.15
N THR A 9 -39.72 18.23 21.16
CA THR A 9 -38.29 18.08 20.86
C THR A 9 -37.60 17.14 21.86
N GLY A 10 -37.95 17.21 23.16
CA GLY A 10 -37.45 16.28 24.18
C GLY A 10 -37.84 14.83 23.92
N TYR A 11 -39.10 14.56 23.56
CA TYR A 11 -39.55 13.20 23.22
C TYR A 11 -38.89 12.67 21.94
N ILE A 12 -38.68 13.52 20.93
CA ILE A 12 -37.98 13.14 19.70
C ILE A 12 -36.52 12.79 20.00
N ILE A 13 -35.82 13.62 20.78
CA ILE A 13 -34.43 13.35 21.19
C ILE A 13 -34.35 12.05 22.01
N TYR A 14 -35.28 11.85 22.96
CA TYR A 14 -35.34 10.64 23.77
C TYR A 14 -35.59 9.40 22.91
N ALA A 15 -36.57 9.45 22.00
CA ALA A 15 -36.86 8.35 21.09
C ALA A 15 -35.66 8.02 20.19
N ILE A 16 -34.97 9.04 19.66
CA ILE A 16 -33.74 8.86 18.88
C ILE A 16 -32.65 8.19 19.75
N LEU A 17 -32.42 8.68 20.97
CA LEU A 17 -31.38 8.16 21.86
C LEU A 17 -31.64 6.70 22.24
N VAL A 18 -32.88 6.38 22.65
CA VAL A 18 -33.28 5.00 22.96
C VAL A 18 -33.17 4.10 21.73
N THR A 19 -33.56 4.59 20.56
CA THR A 19 -33.43 3.84 19.30
C THR A 19 -31.97 3.54 18.99
N VAL A 20 -31.07 4.53 19.12
CA VAL A 20 -29.63 4.34 18.89
C VAL A 20 -29.03 3.34 19.89
N VAL A 21 -29.40 3.42 21.17
CA VAL A 21 -28.94 2.48 22.21
C VAL A 21 -29.44 1.06 21.93
N LEU A 22 -30.71 0.90 21.58
CA LEU A 22 -31.29 -0.41 21.21
C LEU A 22 -30.61 -0.98 19.96
N LEU A 23 -30.35 -0.16 18.95
CA LEU A 23 -29.69 -0.58 17.72
C LEU A 23 -28.24 -1.02 17.98
N TYR A 24 -27.53 -0.34 18.88
CA TYR A 24 -26.19 -0.71 19.30
C TYR A 24 -26.19 -2.02 20.11
N TYR A 25 -27.13 -2.18 21.03
CA TYR A 25 -27.25 -3.38 21.87
C TYR A 25 -27.71 -4.62 21.08
N HIS A 26 -28.65 -4.46 20.14
CA HIS A 26 -29.14 -5.52 19.26
C HIS A 26 -28.36 -5.65 17.95
N PHE A 27 -27.15 -5.09 17.87
CA PHE A 27 -26.38 -5.08 16.63
C PHE A 27 -26.19 -6.52 16.09
N PRO A 28 -26.74 -6.85 14.91
CA PRO A 28 -26.81 -8.23 14.44
C PRO A 28 -25.50 -8.66 13.76
N SER A 29 -24.43 -8.73 14.55
CA SER A 29 -23.05 -9.01 14.10
C SER A 29 -22.95 -10.26 13.23
N LYS A 30 -23.59 -11.37 13.63
CA LYS A 30 -23.60 -12.64 12.89
C LYS A 30 -24.33 -12.55 11.55
N ALA A 31 -25.44 -11.80 11.49
CA ALA A 31 -26.21 -11.64 10.25
C ALA A 31 -25.41 -10.80 9.23
N LEU A 32 -24.81 -9.70 9.68
CA LEU A 32 -23.95 -8.84 8.84
C LEU A 32 -22.73 -9.59 8.31
N GLN A 33 -22.09 -10.41 9.15
CA GLN A 33 -20.96 -11.24 8.74
C GLN A 33 -21.31 -12.13 7.56
N SER A 34 -22.43 -12.87 7.66
CA SER A 34 -22.90 -13.75 6.59
C SER A 34 -23.23 -12.98 5.31
N HIS A 35 -23.73 -11.74 5.43
CA HIS A 35 -24.05 -10.90 4.29
C HIS A 35 -22.80 -10.36 3.60
N LEU A 36 -21.79 -9.92 4.36
CA LEU A 36 -20.52 -9.44 3.83
C LEU A 36 -19.74 -10.55 3.12
N VAL A 37 -19.71 -11.77 3.67
CA VAL A 37 -19.10 -12.93 3.01
C VAL A 37 -19.80 -13.22 1.67
N ARG A 38 -21.14 -13.26 1.65
CA ARG A 38 -21.91 -13.44 0.41
C ARG A 38 -21.73 -12.31 -0.59
N MET A 39 -21.53 -11.08 -0.12
CA MET A 39 -21.32 -9.91 -0.98
C MET A 39 -19.91 -9.92 -1.58
N ALA A 40 -18.89 -10.34 -0.81
CA ALA A 40 -17.53 -10.54 -1.29
C ALA A 40 -17.51 -11.62 -2.40
N ASP A 41 -18.14 -12.77 -2.16
CA ASP A 41 -18.26 -13.84 -3.17
C ASP A 41 -18.97 -13.40 -4.46
N ARG A 42 -19.90 -12.43 -4.36
CA ARG A 42 -20.61 -11.86 -5.52
C ARG A 42 -19.82 -10.79 -6.27
N MET A 43 -19.02 -9.99 -5.58
CA MET A 43 -18.23 -8.92 -6.19
C MET A 43 -17.01 -9.46 -6.93
N ASP A 44 -16.32 -10.44 -6.34
CA ASP A 44 -15.23 -11.15 -7.01
C ASP A 44 -15.24 -12.61 -6.56
N PRO A 45 -15.66 -13.54 -7.44
CA PRO A 45 -15.70 -14.96 -7.10
C PRO A 45 -14.30 -15.53 -6.82
N GLY A 46 -13.21 -14.80 -7.09
CA GLY A 46 -11.83 -15.18 -6.79
C GLY A 46 -11.34 -14.81 -5.38
N ILE A 47 -12.12 -14.11 -4.54
CA ILE A 47 -11.68 -13.67 -3.20
C ILE A 47 -12.37 -14.49 -2.09
N ILE A 48 -11.58 -14.96 -1.12
CA ILE A 48 -12.05 -15.53 0.14
C ILE A 48 -11.94 -14.45 1.22
N PHE A 49 -13.06 -14.12 1.85
CA PHE A 49 -13.12 -13.17 2.95
C PHE A 49 -13.46 -13.89 4.26
N SER A 50 -12.63 -13.70 5.28
CA SER A 50 -12.84 -14.21 6.64
C SER A 50 -12.69 -13.09 7.66
N VAL A 51 -13.53 -13.09 8.69
CA VAL A 51 -13.51 -12.11 9.77
C VAL A 51 -13.92 -12.79 11.07
N ARG A 52 -13.29 -12.44 12.20
CA ARG A 52 -13.61 -13.04 13.51
C ARG A 52 -14.95 -12.54 14.06
N SER A 53 -15.14 -11.23 14.03
CA SER A 53 -16.38 -10.58 14.45
C SER A 53 -16.53 -9.21 13.79
N LEU A 54 -17.79 -8.75 13.74
CA LEU A 54 -18.16 -7.42 13.28
C LEU A 54 -18.83 -6.69 14.44
N ASP A 55 -18.20 -5.61 14.87
CA ASP A 55 -18.68 -4.77 15.97
C ASP A 55 -19.13 -3.42 15.40
N PRO A 56 -20.20 -2.82 15.96
CA PRO A 56 -20.53 -1.44 15.65
C PRO A 56 -19.42 -0.52 16.18
N SER A 57 -18.98 0.43 15.38
CA SER A 57 -17.99 1.43 15.80
C SER A 57 -18.61 2.82 15.95
N PHE A 58 -17.98 3.64 16.80
CA PHE A 58 -18.26 5.06 16.94
C PHE A 58 -17.02 5.87 16.52
N PRO A 59 -17.10 6.88 15.62
CA PRO A 59 -18.30 7.36 14.88
C PRO A 59 -19.03 6.24 14.13
N PRO A 60 -20.33 6.37 13.80
CA PRO A 60 -21.11 5.31 13.14
C PRO A 60 -20.32 4.61 12.04
N GLY A 61 -20.19 3.30 12.15
CA GLY A 61 -19.48 2.48 11.19
C GLY A 61 -19.34 1.04 11.64
N LEU A 62 -18.49 0.30 10.93
CA LEU A 62 -18.25 -1.12 11.14
C LEU A 62 -16.80 -1.32 11.54
N ARG A 63 -16.56 -2.06 12.62
CA ARG A 63 -15.23 -2.54 12.99
C ARG A 63 -15.15 -4.04 12.79
N LEU A 64 -14.22 -4.45 11.95
CA LEU A 64 -13.89 -5.83 11.65
C LEU A 64 -12.72 -6.24 12.54
N GLN A 65 -12.91 -7.33 13.28
CA GLN A 65 -11.89 -7.95 14.13
C GLN A 65 -11.18 -9.04 13.34
N LYS A 66 -9.85 -8.93 13.22
CA LYS A 66 -9.00 -9.87 12.46
C LYS A 66 -9.52 -10.17 11.05
N PRO A 67 -9.75 -9.17 10.18
CA PRO A 67 -10.11 -9.43 8.79
C PRO A 67 -8.94 -10.07 8.04
N VAL A 68 -9.25 -11.11 7.29
CA VAL A 68 -8.33 -11.81 6.40
C VAL A 68 -8.97 -11.91 5.03
N PHE A 69 -8.26 -11.41 4.02
CA PHE A 69 -8.63 -11.55 2.61
C PHE A 69 -7.55 -12.37 1.91
N SER A 70 -7.97 -13.44 1.24
CA SER A 70 -7.10 -14.34 0.48
C SER A 70 -7.67 -14.54 -0.92
N LEU A 71 -6.82 -14.87 -1.89
CA LEU A 71 -7.29 -15.26 -3.22
C LEU A 71 -7.63 -16.76 -3.22
N LYS A 72 -8.68 -17.18 -3.92
CA LYS A 72 -9.01 -18.61 -4.08
C LYS A 72 -7.92 -19.40 -4.78
N GLU A 73 -7.11 -18.74 -5.61
CA GLU A 73 -5.93 -19.32 -6.26
C GLU A 73 -4.81 -19.62 -5.25
N HIS A 74 -4.75 -18.87 -4.15
CA HIS A 74 -3.75 -19.00 -3.07
C HIS A 74 -4.40 -18.86 -1.69
N PRO A 75 -5.24 -19.82 -1.27
CA PRO A 75 -6.02 -19.72 -0.04
C PRO A 75 -5.13 -19.68 1.21
N GLU A 76 -3.92 -20.24 1.14
CA GLU A 76 -2.92 -20.22 2.20
C GLU A 76 -2.20 -18.88 2.38
N THR A 77 -2.26 -17.98 1.39
CA THR A 77 -1.56 -16.69 1.44
C THR A 77 -2.56 -15.53 1.41
N ALA A 78 -2.75 -14.89 2.57
CA ALA A 78 -3.58 -13.71 2.67
C ALA A 78 -2.93 -12.52 1.94
N PHE A 79 -3.68 -11.88 1.03
CA PHE A 79 -3.26 -10.61 0.40
C PHE A 79 -3.60 -9.41 1.28
N PHE A 80 -4.45 -9.57 2.30
CA PHE A 80 -4.63 -8.57 3.33
C PHE A 80 -4.98 -9.22 4.66
N GLU A 81 -4.20 -8.91 5.68
CA GLU A 81 -4.48 -9.27 7.06
C GLU A 81 -4.30 -8.05 7.96
N ALA A 82 -5.26 -7.82 8.85
CA ALA A 82 -5.16 -6.78 9.86
C ALA A 82 -5.63 -7.31 11.21
N GLN A 83 -5.19 -6.69 12.30
CA GLN A 83 -5.71 -6.95 13.64
C GLN A 83 -7.11 -6.36 13.79
N HIS A 84 -7.29 -5.14 13.28
CA HIS A 84 -8.54 -4.40 13.30
C HIS A 84 -8.67 -3.60 12.00
N LEU A 85 -9.88 -3.49 11.46
CA LEU A 85 -10.23 -2.60 10.35
C LEU A 85 -11.55 -1.91 10.69
N SER A 86 -11.53 -0.59 10.84
CA SER A 86 -12.73 0.23 11.03
C SER A 86 -13.06 0.92 9.70
N ILE A 87 -14.33 0.89 9.31
CA ILE A 87 -14.88 1.54 8.11
C ILE A 87 -16.05 2.40 8.54
N ASN A 88 -16.02 3.68 8.20
CA ASN A 88 -16.97 4.66 8.69
C ASN A 88 -17.40 5.59 7.54
N PRO A 89 -18.70 5.75 7.26
CA PRO A 89 -19.16 6.76 6.32
C PRO A 89 -18.92 8.17 6.87
N GLY A 90 -18.52 9.09 6.00
CA GLY A 90 -18.49 10.52 6.31
C GLY A 90 -19.91 11.07 6.41
N ILE A 91 -20.41 11.25 7.63
CA ILE A 91 -21.81 11.66 7.90
C ILE A 91 -22.18 12.95 7.13
N GLY A 92 -21.30 13.94 7.10
CA GLY A 92 -21.53 15.18 6.33
C GLY A 92 -21.54 14.94 4.81
N SER A 93 -20.73 14.01 4.32
CA SER A 93 -20.61 13.71 2.88
C SER A 93 -21.84 12.98 2.31
N LEU A 94 -22.53 12.18 3.14
CA LEU A 94 -23.78 11.52 2.77
C LEU A 94 -24.92 12.51 2.50
N ILE A 95 -24.93 13.64 3.22
CA ILE A 95 -25.97 14.67 3.07
C ILE A 95 -25.75 15.48 1.78
N LEU A 96 -24.49 15.64 1.35
CA LEU A 96 -24.11 16.41 0.17
C LEU A 96 -24.09 15.59 -1.14
N GLY A 97 -24.36 14.28 -1.10
CA GLY A 97 -24.39 13.40 -2.28
C GLY A 97 -23.03 12.86 -2.74
N ASN A 98 -21.96 13.14 -2.00
CA ASN A 98 -20.58 12.79 -2.37
C ASN A 98 -20.02 11.77 -1.37
N ALA A 99 -20.58 10.56 -1.34
CA ALA A 99 -20.29 9.60 -0.27
C ALA A 99 -18.78 9.33 -0.13
N THR A 100 -18.22 9.69 1.02
CA THR A 100 -16.82 9.42 1.36
C THR A 100 -16.78 8.39 2.47
N TRP A 101 -16.01 7.33 2.28
CA TRP A 101 -15.83 6.24 3.24
C TRP A 101 -14.44 6.31 3.83
N PHE A 102 -14.34 6.53 5.14
CA PHE A 102 -13.06 6.53 5.85
C PHE A 102 -12.75 5.12 6.34
N PHE A 103 -11.48 4.76 6.33
CA PHE A 103 -11.01 3.52 6.92
C PHE A 103 -9.74 3.71 7.74
N ASP A 104 -9.62 2.89 8.77
CA ASP A 104 -8.47 2.80 9.67
C ASP A 104 -8.20 1.33 9.94
N ALA A 105 -6.98 0.88 9.72
CA ALA A 105 -6.57 -0.49 9.95
C ALA A 105 -5.25 -0.54 10.72
N GLN A 106 -5.16 -1.50 11.64
CA GLN A 106 -3.91 -1.87 12.29
C GLN A 106 -3.42 -3.16 11.66
N ALA A 107 -2.42 -3.07 10.80
CA ALA A 107 -1.93 -4.19 9.98
C ALA A 107 -0.40 -4.20 9.96
N TYR A 108 0.19 -5.40 10.00
CA TYR A 108 1.63 -5.60 9.87
C TYR A 108 2.48 -4.73 10.82
N GLY A 109 2.07 -4.66 12.10
CA GLY A 109 2.73 -3.87 13.14
C GLY A 109 2.58 -2.34 13.03
N GLY A 110 1.90 -1.84 12.00
CA GLY A 110 1.69 -0.42 11.73
C GLY A 110 0.23 -0.02 11.63
N THR A 111 -0.01 1.22 11.17
CA THR A 111 -1.34 1.74 10.88
C THR A 111 -1.49 2.11 9.41
N ILE A 112 -2.66 1.81 8.87
CA ILE A 112 -3.07 2.09 7.50
C ILE A 112 -4.37 2.89 7.58
N ASN A 113 -4.33 4.15 7.19
CA ASN A 113 -5.44 5.08 7.29
C ASN A 113 -5.79 5.58 5.90
N GLY A 114 -7.07 5.88 5.64
CA GLY A 114 -7.42 6.42 4.33
C GLY A 114 -8.89 6.74 4.16
N HIS A 115 -9.22 7.11 2.93
CA HIS A 115 -10.60 7.29 2.53
C HIS A 115 -10.81 6.96 1.06
N ILE A 116 -12.03 6.52 0.75
CA ILE A 116 -12.51 6.19 -0.58
C ILE A 116 -13.60 7.21 -0.93
N GLN A 117 -13.51 7.80 -2.11
CA GLN A 117 -14.51 8.72 -2.64
C GLN A 117 -15.36 7.98 -3.67
N SER A 118 -16.67 8.04 -3.51
CA SER A 118 -17.62 7.57 -4.52
C SER A 118 -18.02 8.73 -5.44
N GLY A 119 -17.91 8.52 -6.74
CA GLY A 119 -18.40 9.41 -7.79
C GLY A 119 -19.85 9.09 -8.20
N GLU A 120 -20.24 9.54 -9.40
CA GLU A 120 -21.58 9.30 -9.94
C GLU A 120 -21.89 7.80 -10.08
N ASN A 121 -23.13 7.40 -9.73
CA ASN A 121 -23.61 6.01 -9.73
C ASN A 121 -22.93 5.07 -8.71
N ASP A 122 -22.55 5.59 -7.53
CA ASP A 122 -21.92 4.82 -6.44
C ASP A 122 -20.60 4.12 -6.81
N LYS A 123 -19.98 4.52 -7.92
CA LYS A 123 -18.67 3.99 -8.33
C LYS A 123 -17.56 4.65 -7.56
N ILE A 124 -16.54 3.88 -7.18
CA ILE A 124 -15.32 4.44 -6.58
C ILE A 124 -14.61 5.29 -7.62
N ASP A 125 -14.30 6.53 -7.29
CA ASP A 125 -13.59 7.49 -8.16
C ASP A 125 -12.37 8.12 -7.47
N GLY A 126 -12.08 7.73 -6.22
CA GLY A 126 -10.87 8.17 -5.54
C GLY A 126 -10.49 7.31 -4.36
N LEU A 127 -9.20 7.24 -4.09
CA LEU A 127 -8.59 6.57 -2.94
C LEU A 127 -7.46 7.42 -2.40
N SER A 128 -7.43 7.63 -1.10
CA SER A 128 -6.28 8.17 -0.38
C SER A 128 -5.88 7.21 0.73
N LEU A 129 -4.58 6.97 0.83
CA LEU A 129 -3.97 6.04 1.77
C LEU A 129 -2.79 6.73 2.47
N SER A 130 -2.65 6.51 3.77
CA SER A 130 -1.52 6.90 4.60
C SER A 130 -1.06 5.68 5.38
N LEU A 131 0.22 5.36 5.25
CA LEU A 131 0.89 4.21 5.84
C LEU A 131 1.84 4.73 6.92
N LYS A 132 1.82 4.14 8.11
CA LYS A 132 2.74 4.49 9.20
C LYS A 132 3.28 3.23 9.86
N ASN A 133 4.60 3.08 9.81
CA ASN A 133 5.35 2.01 10.49
C ASN A 133 4.87 0.60 10.11
N VAL A 134 4.51 0.39 8.85
CA VAL A 134 4.06 -0.90 8.34
C VAL A 134 5.29 -1.78 8.08
N ARG A 135 5.39 -2.93 8.74
CA ARG A 135 6.53 -3.84 8.62
C ARG A 135 6.38 -4.71 7.38
N ILE A 136 7.23 -4.47 6.39
CA ILE A 136 7.09 -5.10 5.07
C ILE A 136 7.26 -6.62 5.16
N HIS A 137 8.18 -7.12 5.99
CA HIS A 137 8.41 -8.56 6.18
C HIS A 137 7.21 -9.34 6.76
N GLU A 138 6.22 -8.65 7.37
CA GLU A 138 5.00 -9.31 7.86
C GLU A 138 3.95 -9.47 6.75
N TYR A 139 4.17 -8.89 5.56
CA TYR A 139 3.26 -9.00 4.44
C TYR A 139 3.56 -10.25 3.60
N ALA A 140 2.88 -11.35 3.91
CA ALA A 140 3.11 -12.67 3.32
C ALA A 140 2.91 -12.75 1.79
N PHE A 141 2.21 -11.78 1.19
CA PHE A 141 1.94 -11.76 -0.24
C PHE A 141 3.05 -11.09 -1.08
N LEU A 142 4.10 -10.55 -0.48
CA LEU A 142 5.22 -9.91 -1.21
C LEU A 142 5.91 -10.82 -2.23
N PRO A 143 6.22 -12.10 -1.93
CA PRO A 143 6.92 -12.97 -2.88
C PRO A 143 6.13 -13.20 -4.17
N GLN A 144 4.80 -13.06 -4.13
CA GLN A 144 3.93 -13.19 -5.30
C GLN A 144 4.18 -12.09 -6.34
N PHE A 145 4.76 -10.95 -5.96
CA PHE A 145 5.16 -9.89 -6.90
C PHE A 145 6.55 -10.12 -7.51
N GLY A 146 7.19 -11.26 -7.24
CA GLY A 146 8.56 -11.54 -7.70
C GLY A 146 9.62 -10.67 -7.02
N VAL A 147 9.26 -10.04 -5.89
CA VAL A 147 10.20 -9.33 -5.02
C VAL A 147 10.81 -10.38 -4.09
N GLY A 148 12.15 -10.43 -4.00
CA GLY A 148 12.86 -11.30 -3.05
C GLY A 148 12.53 -10.97 -1.59
N ASP A 149 13.19 -11.62 -0.62
CA ASP A 149 12.97 -11.28 0.79
C ASP A 149 13.33 -9.79 1.02
N PHE A 150 12.32 -9.01 1.37
CA PHE A 150 12.41 -7.57 1.50
C PHE A 150 11.85 -7.20 2.86
N ALA A 151 12.67 -6.58 3.68
CA ALA A 151 12.25 -6.09 4.99
C ALA A 151 12.49 -4.58 5.12
N GLY A 152 11.75 -3.97 6.03
CA GLY A 152 11.87 -2.56 6.38
C GLY A 152 10.57 -2.01 6.96
N ASN A 153 10.65 -0.80 7.48
CA ASN A 153 9.51 -0.05 8.01
C ASN A 153 9.01 0.94 6.96
N LEU A 154 7.79 0.72 6.47
CA LEU A 154 7.12 1.50 5.45
C LEU A 154 6.32 2.65 6.07
N LYS A 155 6.52 3.84 5.52
CA LYS A 155 5.71 5.04 5.74
C LYS A 155 5.44 5.71 4.41
N GLY A 156 4.27 6.27 4.20
CA GLY A 156 4.00 7.00 2.96
C GLY A 156 2.57 7.45 2.81
N ASN A 157 2.32 8.27 1.80
CA ASN A 157 0.98 8.65 1.40
C ASN A 157 0.80 8.38 -0.08
N ILE A 158 -0.38 7.90 -0.45
CA ILE A 158 -0.73 7.59 -1.83
C ILE A 158 -2.11 8.19 -2.07
N THR A 159 -2.26 8.89 -3.18
CA THR A 159 -3.54 9.37 -3.68
C THR A 159 -3.77 8.83 -5.08
N TYR A 160 -5.01 8.46 -5.35
CA TYR A 160 -5.47 7.95 -6.63
C TYR A 160 -6.83 8.55 -6.94
N LYS A 161 -7.02 8.95 -8.18
CA LYS A 161 -8.26 9.48 -8.76
C LYS A 161 -8.60 8.68 -10.00
N GLY A 162 -9.83 8.22 -10.07
CA GLY A 162 -10.31 7.30 -11.07
C GLY A 162 -10.84 6.00 -10.46
N SER A 163 -11.36 5.15 -11.34
CA SER A 163 -12.00 3.91 -10.93
C SER A 163 -10.97 2.78 -10.73
N PRO A 164 -11.02 1.99 -9.63
CA PRO A 164 -10.07 0.91 -9.37
C PRO A 164 -10.02 -0.19 -10.44
N ASP A 165 -11.15 -0.46 -11.11
CA ASP A 165 -11.25 -1.41 -12.23
C ASP A 165 -10.52 -0.93 -13.49
N ARG A 166 -10.20 0.37 -13.57
CA ARG A 166 -9.54 1.02 -14.70
C ARG A 166 -8.32 1.82 -14.27
N ILE A 167 -7.43 1.18 -13.50
CA ILE A 167 -6.17 1.79 -13.03
C ILE A 167 -5.32 2.41 -14.15
N VAL A 168 -5.46 1.90 -15.37
CA VAL A 168 -4.77 2.40 -16.58
C VAL A 168 -5.31 3.74 -17.09
N GLN A 169 -6.43 4.23 -16.57
CA GLN A 169 -7.07 5.51 -16.95
C GLN A 169 -6.98 6.55 -15.83
N GLY A 170 -6.67 6.14 -14.60
CA GLY A 170 -6.61 7.05 -13.46
C GLY A 170 -5.31 7.84 -13.38
N ASP A 171 -5.36 8.83 -12.49
CA ASP A 171 -4.25 9.69 -12.11
C ASP A 171 -3.97 9.54 -10.62
N GLY A 172 -2.78 9.90 -10.16
CA GLY A 172 -2.44 9.80 -8.76
C GLY A 172 -1.03 10.28 -8.46
N ASP A 173 -0.68 10.27 -7.19
CA ASP A 173 0.66 10.59 -6.73
C ASP A 173 0.92 9.90 -5.39
N GLY A 174 2.20 9.82 -5.04
CA GLY A 174 2.54 9.29 -3.74
C GLY A 174 4.00 9.49 -3.37
N ASP A 175 4.21 9.43 -2.06
CA ASP A 175 5.50 9.39 -1.41
C ASP A 175 5.58 8.13 -0.55
N ILE A 176 6.70 7.42 -0.67
CA ILE A 176 6.99 6.23 0.11
C ILE A 176 8.40 6.37 0.67
N LEU A 177 8.53 6.15 1.96
CA LEU A 177 9.77 6.03 2.70
C LEU A 177 9.82 4.65 3.33
N ILE A 178 10.88 3.91 3.03
CA ILE A 178 11.21 2.65 3.71
C ILE A 178 12.49 2.89 4.49
N SER A 179 12.44 2.61 5.79
CA SER A 179 13.60 2.77 6.69
C SER A 179 14.05 1.43 7.25
N GLU A 180 15.34 1.33 7.59
CA GLU A 180 15.94 0.17 8.26
C GLU A 180 15.66 -1.14 7.49
N GLY A 181 15.86 -1.10 6.19
CA GLY A 181 15.47 -2.19 5.31
C GLY A 181 16.63 -3.09 4.91
N LYS A 182 16.27 -4.24 4.35
CA LYS A 182 17.18 -5.18 3.70
C LYS A 182 16.51 -5.77 2.46
N ILE A 183 17.32 -6.03 1.44
CA ILE A 183 16.88 -6.70 0.21
C ILE A 183 17.78 -7.91 0.00
N ASP A 184 17.18 -9.09 -0.08
CA ASP A 184 17.88 -10.31 -0.46
C ASP A 184 17.91 -10.38 -1.99
N LEU A 185 19.13 -10.50 -2.51
CA LEU A 185 19.39 -10.55 -3.94
C LEU A 185 19.18 -11.98 -4.43
N ILE A 186 18.31 -12.13 -5.43
CA ILE A 186 18.12 -13.41 -6.14
C ILE A 186 19.43 -13.87 -6.79
N ASN A 187 20.27 -12.92 -7.23
CA ASN A 187 21.61 -13.17 -7.76
C ASN A 187 22.61 -12.33 -6.96
N PRO A 188 23.55 -12.96 -6.22
CA PRO A 188 24.54 -12.25 -5.43
C PRO A 188 25.27 -11.20 -6.26
N PHE A 189 25.37 -9.97 -5.74
CA PHE A 189 26.08 -8.86 -6.36
C PHE A 189 27.21 -8.43 -5.43
N LEU A 190 28.43 -8.29 -5.95
CA LEU A 190 29.61 -7.94 -5.15
C LEU A 190 29.93 -8.93 -4.00
N GLY A 191 29.49 -10.19 -4.10
CA GLY A 191 29.62 -11.17 -3.01
C GLY A 191 28.67 -10.92 -1.83
N LEU A 192 27.73 -9.99 -1.96
CA LEU A 192 26.66 -9.76 -1.01
C LEU A 192 25.41 -10.52 -1.46
N GLU A 193 24.85 -11.31 -0.55
CA GLU A 193 23.54 -11.96 -0.72
C GLU A 193 22.41 -11.03 -0.25
N THR A 194 22.66 -10.25 0.79
CA THR A 194 21.72 -9.27 1.35
C THR A 194 22.32 -7.88 1.31
N ILE A 195 21.54 -6.92 0.83
CA ILE A 195 21.88 -5.50 0.83
C ILE A 195 21.08 -4.79 1.94
N PRO A 196 21.70 -4.44 3.08
CA PRO A 196 21.06 -3.59 4.07
C PRO A 196 21.06 -2.12 3.63
N PHE A 197 19.95 -1.42 3.85
CA PHE A 197 19.84 0.00 3.56
C PHE A 197 19.22 0.79 4.71
N GLY A 198 19.68 2.02 4.90
CA GLY A 198 19.18 2.92 5.92
C GLY A 198 17.82 3.50 5.50
N LYS A 199 17.74 4.08 4.30
CA LYS A 199 16.52 4.73 3.80
C LYS A 199 16.35 4.52 2.29
N LEU A 200 15.12 4.25 1.86
CA LEU A 200 14.69 4.26 0.47
C LEU A 200 13.51 5.22 0.35
N ASN A 201 13.71 6.31 -0.37
CA ASN A 201 12.67 7.29 -0.69
C ASN A 201 12.21 7.08 -2.13
N VAL A 202 10.90 7.06 -2.33
CA VAL A 202 10.26 6.93 -3.64
C VAL A 202 9.17 7.99 -3.72
N ARG A 203 9.22 8.82 -4.76
CA ARG A 203 8.15 9.75 -5.11
C ARG A 203 7.74 9.51 -6.54
N PHE A 204 6.45 9.32 -6.75
CA PHE A 204 5.91 9.01 -8.06
C PHE A 204 4.64 9.79 -8.36
N THR A 205 4.33 9.89 -9.65
CA THR A 205 3.04 10.38 -10.14
C THR A 205 2.50 9.38 -11.15
N LEU A 206 1.22 9.04 -11.05
CA LEU A 206 0.50 8.26 -12.02
C LEU A 206 -0.26 9.22 -12.93
N LYS A 207 -0.05 9.11 -14.25
CA LYS A 207 -0.87 9.80 -15.25
C LYS A 207 -1.27 8.85 -16.35
N LYS A 208 -2.58 8.69 -16.59
CA LYS A 208 -3.13 7.83 -17.66
C LYS A 208 -2.46 6.45 -17.72
N GLY A 209 -2.35 5.78 -16.57
CA GLY A 209 -1.76 4.43 -16.49
C GLY A 209 -0.22 4.38 -16.61
N THR A 210 0.46 5.51 -16.58
CA THR A 210 1.94 5.57 -16.55
C THR A 210 2.42 6.18 -15.25
N ILE A 211 3.16 5.40 -14.46
CA ILE A 211 3.83 5.88 -13.26
C ILE A 211 5.16 6.51 -13.69
N ASN A 212 5.34 7.78 -13.37
CA ASN A 212 6.60 8.50 -13.50
C ASN A 212 7.28 8.55 -12.13
N LEU A 213 8.46 7.94 -12.02
CA LEU A 213 9.29 8.00 -10.82
C LEU A 213 10.04 9.32 -10.83
N THR A 214 9.49 10.31 -10.11
CA THR A 214 10.04 11.67 -10.04
C THR A 214 11.31 11.76 -9.21
N SER A 215 11.41 10.94 -8.16
CA SER A 215 12.60 10.85 -7.33
C SER A 215 12.63 9.48 -6.68
N VAL A 216 13.70 8.73 -6.87
CA VAL A 216 14.00 7.53 -6.07
C VAL A 216 15.42 7.65 -5.58
N SER A 217 15.61 7.59 -4.27
CA SER A 217 16.93 7.59 -3.64
C SER A 217 17.04 6.46 -2.63
N LEU A 218 18.18 5.78 -2.67
CA LEU A 218 18.54 4.69 -1.77
C LEU A 218 19.81 5.12 -1.04
N ASP A 219 19.74 5.16 0.28
CA ASP A 219 20.86 5.44 1.18
C ASP A 219 21.19 4.18 1.97
N GLY A 220 22.28 3.52 1.57
CA GLY A 220 22.72 2.25 2.12
C GLY A 220 23.96 2.38 3.00
N LYS A 221 24.21 1.36 3.83
CA LYS A 221 25.46 1.23 4.59
C LYS A 221 26.60 0.81 3.65
N GLY A 222 27.03 1.72 2.79
CA GLY A 222 28.14 1.48 1.87
C GLY A 222 27.95 1.96 0.45
N PHE A 223 26.72 2.33 0.07
CA PHE A 223 26.39 2.74 -1.29
C PHE A 223 25.23 3.73 -1.26
N GLN A 224 25.21 4.62 -2.23
CA GLN A 224 24.09 5.48 -2.55
C GLN A 224 23.56 5.12 -3.94
N GLY A 225 22.25 5.15 -4.08
CA GLY A 225 21.57 4.81 -5.32
C GLY A 225 20.55 5.86 -5.69
N SER A 226 20.35 6.09 -6.98
CA SER A 226 19.20 6.83 -7.48
C SER A 226 18.57 6.09 -8.64
N ILE A 227 17.25 6.17 -8.77
CA ILE A 227 16.50 5.60 -9.89
C ILE A 227 15.52 6.66 -10.40
N SER A 228 15.37 6.74 -11.72
CA SER A 228 14.33 7.53 -12.37
C SER A 228 13.82 6.80 -13.62
N GLY A 229 12.66 7.21 -14.11
CA GLY A 229 12.08 6.64 -15.31
C GLY A 229 10.59 6.41 -15.18
N THR A 230 10.07 5.50 -16.00
CA THR A 230 8.63 5.28 -16.13
C THR A 230 8.26 3.81 -16.06
N ILE A 231 7.08 3.55 -15.50
CA ILE A 231 6.46 2.23 -15.44
C ILE A 231 5.09 2.35 -16.11
N ARG A 232 4.91 1.67 -17.24
CA ARG A 232 3.61 1.65 -17.94
C ARG A 232 2.78 0.49 -17.43
N LEU A 233 1.74 0.80 -16.66
CA LEU A 233 0.87 -0.19 -16.05
C LEU A 233 0.11 -0.99 -17.11
N ASN A 234 -0.06 -2.26 -16.82
CA ASN A 234 -0.96 -3.15 -17.53
C ASN A 234 -2.05 -3.61 -16.56
N ARG A 235 -3.21 -4.04 -17.08
CA ARG A 235 -4.28 -4.64 -16.27
C ARG A 235 -3.77 -5.84 -15.46
N ILE A 236 -2.81 -6.58 -16.01
CA ILE A 236 -2.07 -7.63 -15.31
C ILE A 236 -0.74 -7.04 -14.85
N MET A 237 -0.54 -6.88 -13.53
CA MET A 237 0.61 -6.16 -12.97
C MET A 237 1.95 -6.68 -13.49
N ASP A 238 2.13 -7.99 -13.52
CA ASP A 238 3.30 -8.71 -14.05
C ASP A 238 3.76 -8.30 -15.46
N ARG A 239 2.80 -7.85 -16.28
CA ARG A 239 3.00 -7.44 -17.67
C ARG A 239 3.25 -5.93 -17.82
N SER A 240 3.25 -5.18 -16.72
CA SER A 240 3.58 -3.76 -16.74
C SER A 240 5.02 -3.57 -17.19
N ARG A 241 5.24 -2.61 -18.08
CA ARG A 241 6.54 -2.39 -18.71
C ARG A 241 7.38 -1.42 -17.91
N LEU A 242 8.63 -1.81 -17.66
CA LEU A 242 9.62 -1.03 -16.94
C LEU A 242 10.55 -0.34 -17.93
N ASN A 243 10.80 0.95 -17.73
CA ASN A 243 11.86 1.69 -18.40
C ASN A 243 12.52 2.62 -17.37
N LEU A 244 13.44 2.05 -16.60
CA LEU A 244 14.09 2.72 -15.48
C LEU A 244 15.58 2.87 -15.76
N ARG A 245 16.13 3.98 -15.34
CA ARG A 245 17.57 4.25 -15.33
C ARG A 245 17.97 4.55 -13.89
N GLY A 246 19.06 3.95 -13.46
CA GLY A 246 19.58 4.15 -12.13
C GLY A 246 21.07 4.36 -12.12
N THR A 247 21.55 4.89 -11.02
CA THR A 247 22.96 5.04 -10.73
C THR A 247 23.22 4.47 -9.34
N ILE A 248 24.32 3.76 -9.19
CA ILE A 248 24.82 3.30 -7.89
C ILE A 248 26.24 3.80 -7.70
N GLU A 249 26.52 4.29 -6.50
CA GLU A 249 27.82 4.85 -6.13
C GLU A 249 28.23 4.30 -4.77
N PRO A 250 29.35 3.57 -4.66
CA PRO A 250 29.94 3.18 -3.39
C PRO A 250 30.32 4.41 -2.57
N ASN A 251 30.11 4.37 -1.26
CA ASN A 251 30.64 5.40 -0.37
C ASN A 251 32.11 5.09 0.01
N ALA A 252 32.83 6.09 0.50
CA ALA A 252 34.24 5.95 0.86
C ALA A 252 34.48 4.86 1.91
N ALA A 253 33.58 4.70 2.89
CA ALA A 253 33.70 3.69 3.94
C ALA A 253 33.64 2.25 3.39
N PHE A 254 32.79 1.99 2.40
CA PHE A 254 32.71 0.68 1.75
C PHE A 254 33.90 0.42 0.84
N LEU A 255 34.36 1.43 0.10
CA LEU A 255 35.58 1.33 -0.69
C LEU A 255 36.79 0.97 0.19
N GLU A 256 36.87 1.50 1.41
CA GLU A 256 37.92 1.16 2.38
C GLU A 256 37.83 -0.29 2.88
N THR A 257 36.63 -0.81 3.15
CA THR A 257 36.45 -2.23 3.51
C THR A 257 36.77 -3.19 2.37
N LEU A 258 36.68 -2.73 1.12
CA LEU A 258 36.90 -3.56 -0.07
C LEU A 258 38.33 -3.54 -0.62
N LYS A 259 39.25 -2.74 -0.07
CA LYS A 259 40.64 -2.54 -0.55
C LYS A 259 41.51 -3.82 -0.69
N GLY A 260 41.01 -5.00 -0.36
CA GLY A 260 41.71 -6.29 -0.51
C GLY A 260 41.13 -7.29 -1.53
N GLY A 261 40.07 -6.95 -2.28
CA GLY A 261 39.32 -7.93 -3.09
C GLY A 261 39.54 -7.88 -4.61
N PRO A 262 39.73 -9.01 -5.32
CA PRO A 262 39.79 -9.09 -6.79
C PRO A 262 38.54 -8.53 -7.50
N ALA A 263 37.40 -8.43 -6.81
CA ALA A 263 36.14 -7.89 -7.32
C ALA A 263 36.20 -6.38 -7.67
N LEU A 264 37.14 -5.62 -7.10
CA LEU A 264 37.33 -4.21 -7.45
C LEU A 264 37.96 -4.02 -8.83
N LEU A 265 38.87 -4.92 -9.24
CA LEU A 265 39.59 -4.80 -10.52
C LEU A 265 38.67 -5.06 -11.72
N SER A 266 37.67 -5.93 -11.58
CA SER A 266 36.68 -6.21 -12.63
C SER A 266 35.55 -5.19 -12.70
N LEU A 267 35.22 -4.51 -11.59
CA LEU A 267 34.11 -3.55 -11.54
C LEU A 267 34.52 -2.08 -11.69
N PHE A 268 35.76 -1.73 -11.33
CA PHE A 268 36.28 -0.35 -11.34
C PHE A 268 37.61 -0.24 -12.08
N GLY A 269 37.87 -1.16 -13.02
CA GLY A 269 39.12 -1.26 -13.77
C GLY A 269 39.76 0.09 -14.09
N GLY A 270 41.00 0.26 -13.60
CA GLY A 270 41.93 1.30 -14.03
C GLY A 270 41.58 2.73 -13.67
N GLY A 271 41.95 3.15 -12.45
CA GLY A 271 42.46 4.51 -12.20
C GLY A 271 41.51 5.71 -12.38
N GLN A 272 40.21 5.53 -12.54
CA GLN A 272 39.29 6.65 -12.76
C GLN A 272 38.47 7.00 -11.51
N LYS A 273 38.56 8.29 -11.14
CA LYS A 273 37.98 8.99 -9.98
C LYS A 273 36.44 8.98 -9.87
N ASP A 274 35.75 8.21 -10.70
CA ASP A 274 34.30 8.24 -10.83
C ASP A 274 33.73 6.85 -10.50
N SER A 275 33.43 6.64 -9.22
CA SER A 275 32.93 5.36 -8.69
C SER A 275 31.45 5.11 -8.99
N LYS A 276 30.82 6.03 -9.71
CA LYS A 276 29.40 5.98 -10.09
C LYS A 276 29.20 5.06 -11.30
N ARG A 277 28.35 4.05 -11.14
CA ARG A 277 27.95 3.11 -12.19
C ARG A 277 26.50 3.33 -12.58
N SER A 278 26.23 3.42 -13.88
CA SER A 278 24.88 3.58 -14.39
C SER A 278 24.31 2.23 -14.83
N PHE A 279 23.03 2.02 -14.60
CA PHE A 279 22.33 0.82 -15.05
C PHE A 279 20.95 1.16 -15.58
N VAL A 280 20.41 0.27 -16.41
CA VAL A 280 19.08 0.38 -16.99
C VAL A 280 18.31 -0.89 -16.67
N ILE A 281 17.05 -0.73 -16.24
CA ILE A 281 16.10 -1.81 -16.03
C ILE A 281 15.00 -1.68 -17.08
N GLN A 282 14.88 -2.70 -17.94
CA GLN A 282 13.86 -2.76 -19.00
C GLN A 282 13.09 -4.08 -18.94
N GLY A 283 11.95 -4.17 -19.62
CA GLY A 283 11.17 -5.41 -19.69
C GLY A 283 9.86 -5.27 -18.92
N THR A 284 9.48 -6.30 -18.17
CA THR A 284 8.27 -6.30 -17.33
C THR A 284 8.57 -6.72 -15.90
N PHE A 285 7.64 -6.52 -14.96
CA PHE A 285 7.82 -7.02 -13.58
C PHE A 285 8.09 -8.52 -13.52
N ARG A 286 7.45 -9.32 -14.38
CA ARG A 286 7.71 -10.77 -14.48
C ARG A 286 9.12 -11.13 -14.99
N SER A 287 9.72 -10.27 -15.81
CA SER A 287 11.00 -10.56 -16.46
C SER A 287 11.81 -9.28 -16.64
N PRO A 288 12.32 -8.68 -15.55
CA PRO A 288 13.14 -7.50 -15.62
C PRO A 288 14.52 -7.85 -16.22
N LYS A 289 15.00 -7.01 -17.13
CA LYS A 289 16.32 -7.12 -17.76
C LYS A 289 17.20 -5.99 -17.23
N PHE A 290 18.27 -6.38 -16.54
CA PHE A 290 19.27 -5.46 -16.00
C PHE A 290 20.46 -5.35 -16.97
N ARG A 291 20.88 -4.13 -17.27
CA ARG A 291 22.06 -3.84 -18.10
C ARG A 291 22.86 -2.71 -17.47
N PHE A 292 24.16 -2.90 -17.29
CA PHE A 292 25.07 -1.82 -16.92
C PHE A 292 25.47 -1.03 -18.17
N THR A 293 25.69 0.28 -17.99
CA THR A 293 26.01 1.26 -19.03
C THR A 293 27.27 2.01 -18.68
#